data_AF-A0ABD5YIF3-F1
#
_entry.id   AF-A0ABD5YIF3-F1
#
_cell.length_a   1.000
_cell.length_b   1.000
_cell.length_c   1.000
_cell.angle_alpha   90.00
_cell.angle_beta   90.00
_cell.angle_gamma   90.00
#
_symmetry.space_group_name_H-M   'P 1'
#
loop_
_entity.id
_entity.type
_entity.pdbx_description
1 polymer ?
#
loop_
_entity_poly.entity_id
_entity_poly.type
_entity_poly.pdbx_seq_one_letter_code
_entity_poly.pdbx_strand_id
1 'polypeptide(L)'
;MASNVPSAEKYANDLAKSLDKQRYATLVQSVGDQLNGRKDRFDKSDVIERCLEVYTDGRLKWVDDKGRDFIDTELGLDIEFKYEQDALFTKVRQNPRDPNLRLINNLGERNEIDPDELADFFVVGQQNSMGVISKQTIFNSNLPSKLEFDADVVMGDFYFEDIVIMFRPSDIGEIETVDVDYKKRKMEMQMELIESISVSGAEQQKLD
;
A
#
# COMPACT_ATOMS: atom_id res chain seq x y z
N MET A 1 11.79 -21.50 16.86
CA MET A 1 10.35 -21.71 17.07
C MET A 1 9.74 -21.85 15.68
N ALA A 2 8.88 -22.84 15.43
CA ALA A 2 8.19 -22.90 14.14
C ALA A 2 7.42 -21.58 13.97
N SER A 3 7.68 -20.83 12.91
CA SER A 3 6.98 -19.58 12.65
C SER A 3 5.50 -19.91 12.48
N ASN A 4 4.62 -19.27 13.26
CA ASN A 4 3.16 -19.38 13.10
C ASN A 4 2.65 -18.61 11.87
N VAL A 5 3.55 -18.27 10.93
CA VAL A 5 3.22 -17.54 9.72
C VAL A 5 2.47 -18.50 8.78
N PRO A 6 1.21 -18.20 8.41
CA PRO A 6 0.45 -19.02 7.47
C PRO A 6 1.10 -19.05 6.08
N SER A 7 0.66 -19.95 5.20
CA SER A 7 1.02 -19.85 3.78
C SER A 7 0.43 -18.57 3.16
N ALA A 8 1.04 -18.06 2.08
CA ALA A 8 0.48 -16.95 1.30
C ALA A 8 -0.95 -17.23 0.86
N GLU A 9 -1.26 -18.47 0.48
CA GLU A 9 -2.61 -18.87 0.08
C GLU A 9 -3.61 -18.73 1.22
N LYS A 10 -3.26 -19.23 2.41
CA LYS A 10 -4.13 -19.12 3.57
C LYS A 10 -4.29 -17.66 4.00
N TYR A 11 -3.20 -16.90 4.03
CA TYR A 11 -3.23 -15.49 4.42
C TYR A 11 -4.06 -14.64 3.46
N ALA A 12 -3.81 -14.73 2.15
CA ALA A 12 -4.52 -13.97 1.13
C ALA A 12 -6.02 -14.25 1.15
N ASN A 13 -6.41 -15.54 1.22
CA ASN A 13 -7.82 -15.93 1.28
C ASN A 13 -8.52 -15.45 2.55
N ASP A 14 -7.78 -15.35 3.65
CA ASP A 14 -8.31 -14.87 4.92
C ASP A 14 -8.47 -13.35 4.93
N LEU A 15 -7.41 -12.61 4.59
CA LEU A 15 -7.42 -11.16 4.48
C LEU A 15 -8.45 -10.66 3.46
N ALA A 16 -8.63 -11.38 2.35
CA ALA A 16 -9.62 -11.05 1.32
C ALA A 16 -11.08 -11.09 1.83
N LYS A 17 -11.36 -11.73 2.97
CA LYS A 17 -12.69 -11.71 3.60
C LYS A 17 -12.94 -10.45 4.41
N SER A 18 -11.88 -9.87 4.98
CA SER A 18 -11.96 -8.64 5.76
C SER A 18 -11.96 -7.40 4.86
N LEU A 19 -11.36 -7.49 3.66
CA LEU A 19 -11.23 -6.35 2.75
C LEU A 19 -12.53 -6.01 2.00
N ASP A 20 -12.98 -4.76 2.11
CA ASP A 20 -13.98 -4.15 1.23
C ASP A 20 -13.35 -3.79 -0.14
N LYS A 21 -13.31 -4.79 -1.01
CA LYS A 21 -12.70 -4.72 -2.35
C LYS A 21 -13.35 -3.68 -3.26
N GLN A 22 -14.68 -3.55 -3.18
CA GLN A 22 -15.44 -2.60 -3.99
C GLN A 22 -15.08 -1.17 -3.57
N ARG A 23 -15.07 -0.89 -2.27
CA ARG A 23 -14.75 0.44 -1.75
C ARG A 23 -13.30 0.83 -1.99
N TYR A 24 -12.36 -0.12 -1.90
CA TYR A 24 -10.98 0.07 -2.35
C TYR A 24 -10.92 0.51 -3.81
N ALA A 25 -11.53 -0.26 -4.72
CA ALA A 25 -11.49 0.05 -6.15
C ALA A 25 -12.18 1.39 -6.48
N THR A 26 -13.31 1.67 -5.84
CA THR A 26 -14.02 2.95 -5.96
C THR A 26 -13.15 4.11 -5.47
N LEU A 27 -12.45 4.00 -4.34
CA LEU A 27 -11.55 5.05 -3.86
C LEU A 27 -10.44 5.33 -4.87
N VAL A 28 -9.73 4.29 -5.32
CA VAL A 28 -8.58 4.45 -6.22
C VAL A 28 -9.02 5.11 -7.54
N GLN A 29 -10.18 4.72 -8.08
CA GLN A 29 -10.70 5.36 -9.31
C GLN A 29 -11.24 6.77 -9.07
N SER A 30 -11.92 7.02 -7.94
CA SER A 30 -12.45 8.35 -7.60
C SER A 30 -11.33 9.36 -7.35
N VAL A 31 -10.22 8.92 -6.74
CA VAL A 31 -9.01 9.73 -6.66
C VAL A 31 -8.43 9.94 -8.05
N GLY A 32 -8.32 8.87 -8.84
CA GLY A 32 -7.90 8.92 -10.22
C GLY A 32 -6.53 9.61 -10.40
N ASP A 33 -6.45 10.46 -11.43
CA ASP A 33 -5.20 11.11 -11.81
C ASP A 33 -4.93 12.43 -11.08
N GLN A 34 -5.83 12.85 -10.17
CA GLN A 34 -5.70 14.14 -9.49
C GLN A 34 -4.41 14.25 -8.67
N LEU A 35 -3.85 13.11 -8.24
CA LEU A 35 -2.63 13.02 -7.42
C LEU A 35 -1.39 12.52 -8.18
N ASN A 36 -1.39 12.56 -9.52
CA ASN A 36 -0.20 12.18 -10.31
C ASN A 36 0.89 13.28 -10.33
N GLY A 37 0.60 14.47 -9.80
CA GLY A 37 1.56 15.57 -9.73
C GLY A 37 2.76 15.22 -8.84
N ARG A 38 3.93 15.81 -9.13
CA ARG A 38 5.17 15.56 -8.37
C ARG A 38 5.00 15.82 -6.86
N LYS A 39 4.21 16.82 -6.46
CA LYS A 39 3.95 17.10 -5.04
C LYS A 39 2.86 16.20 -4.44
N ASP A 40 1.98 15.69 -5.29
CA ASP A 40 0.76 14.97 -4.88
C ASP A 40 0.99 13.45 -4.80
N ARG A 41 2.09 12.92 -5.37
CA ARG A 41 2.35 11.46 -5.37
C ARG A 41 2.47 10.86 -3.97
N PHE A 42 2.92 11.65 -2.99
CA PHE A 42 3.00 11.20 -1.59
C PHE A 42 1.61 11.07 -1.00
N ASP A 43 0.74 12.06 -1.23
CA ASP A 43 -0.68 11.98 -0.87
C ASP A 43 -1.37 10.77 -1.51
N LYS A 44 -1.03 10.46 -2.77
CA LYS A 44 -1.58 9.27 -3.45
C LYS A 44 -1.20 8.00 -2.72
N SER A 45 0.05 7.87 -2.30
CA SER A 45 0.53 6.73 -1.51
C SER A 45 -0.25 6.66 -0.21
N ASP A 46 -0.24 7.73 0.58
CA ASP A 46 -0.88 7.77 1.91
C ASP A 46 -2.37 7.43 1.84
N VAL A 47 -3.10 7.98 0.87
CA VAL A 47 -4.54 7.73 0.74
C VAL A 47 -4.83 6.29 0.34
N ILE A 48 -4.09 5.72 -0.62
CA ILE A 48 -4.35 4.36 -1.11
C ILE A 48 -3.87 3.33 -0.09
N GLU A 49 -2.75 3.56 0.58
CA GLU A 49 -2.24 2.70 1.64
C GLU A 49 -3.18 2.74 2.85
N ARG A 50 -3.36 3.91 3.48
CA ARG A 50 -4.09 4.02 4.75
C ARG A 50 -5.58 3.71 4.64
N CYS A 51 -6.14 3.66 3.42
CA CYS A 51 -7.50 3.17 3.24
C CYS A 51 -7.66 1.71 3.67
N LEU A 52 -6.59 0.90 3.62
CA LEU A 52 -6.66 -0.51 4.01
C LEU A 52 -6.96 -0.70 5.49
N GLU A 53 -6.54 0.20 6.37
CA GLU A 53 -6.97 0.16 7.77
C GLU A 53 -8.48 0.31 7.89
N VAL A 54 -9.07 1.25 7.15
CA VAL A 54 -10.52 1.48 7.16
C VAL A 54 -11.27 0.34 6.45
N TYR A 55 -10.73 -0.17 5.36
CA TYR A 55 -11.40 -1.14 4.48
C TYR A 55 -11.19 -2.58 4.92
N THR A 56 -10.39 -2.81 5.95
CA THR A 56 -10.28 -4.11 6.65
C THR A 56 -10.87 -4.05 8.06
N ASP A 57 -11.66 -3.02 8.37
CA ASP A 57 -12.28 -2.78 9.69
C ASP A 57 -11.25 -2.79 10.84
N GLY A 58 -10.09 -2.19 10.60
CA GLY A 58 -8.99 -2.09 11.55
C GLY A 58 -8.10 -3.32 11.66
N ARG A 59 -8.35 -4.40 10.89
CA ARG A 59 -7.47 -5.59 10.90
C ARG A 59 -6.04 -5.23 10.52
N LEU A 60 -5.84 -4.53 9.41
CA LEU A 60 -4.53 -3.99 9.02
C LEU A 60 -4.33 -2.65 9.70
N LYS A 61 -3.63 -2.64 10.84
CA LYS A 61 -3.37 -1.41 11.59
C LYS A 61 -2.14 -0.71 11.06
N TRP A 62 -2.26 0.54 10.62
CA TRP A 62 -1.14 1.31 10.09
C TRP A 62 -0.15 1.72 11.19
N VAL A 63 1.16 1.61 10.92
CA VAL A 63 2.22 1.84 11.94
C VAL A 63 3.36 2.77 11.52
N ASP A 64 3.42 3.26 10.27
CA ASP A 64 4.46 4.21 9.77
C ASP A 64 5.91 3.80 10.06
N ASP A 65 6.20 2.50 10.01
CA ASP A 65 7.53 1.97 10.30
C ASP A 65 8.28 1.63 9.01
N LYS A 66 9.61 1.74 9.04
CA LYS A 66 10.43 1.43 7.85
C LYS A 66 10.30 -0.06 7.48
N GLY A 67 9.84 -0.34 6.26
CA GLY A 67 9.68 -1.71 5.74
C GLY A 67 8.47 -2.44 6.34
N ARG A 68 7.57 -1.69 6.98
CA ARG A 68 6.33 -2.17 7.57
C ARG A 68 5.27 -1.07 7.57
N ASP A 69 4.34 -1.16 6.63
CA ASP A 69 3.19 -0.25 6.58
C ASP A 69 2.11 -0.64 7.60
N PHE A 70 1.89 -1.94 7.85
CA PHE A 70 0.85 -2.43 8.75
C PHE A 70 1.30 -3.56 9.68
N ILE A 71 0.56 -3.68 10.80
CA ILE A 71 0.47 -4.90 11.60
C ILE A 71 -0.92 -5.52 11.36
N ASP A 72 -0.98 -6.79 10.96
CA ASP A 72 -2.23 -7.57 11.03
C ASP A 72 -2.55 -7.85 12.50
N THR A 73 -3.61 -7.24 13.02
CA THR A 73 -3.99 -7.31 14.43
C THR A 73 -4.56 -8.66 14.87
N GLU A 74 -4.98 -9.51 13.94
CA GLU A 74 -5.49 -10.85 14.24
C GLU A 74 -4.34 -11.87 14.35
N LEU A 75 -3.31 -11.71 13.52
CA LEU A 75 -2.22 -12.69 13.40
C LEU A 75 -0.87 -12.19 13.95
N GLY A 76 -0.73 -10.89 14.21
CA GLY A 76 0.50 -10.26 14.66
C GLY A 76 1.61 -10.29 13.61
N LEU A 77 1.24 -10.16 12.33
CA LEU A 77 2.15 -10.23 11.18
C LEU A 77 2.50 -8.84 10.67
N ASP A 78 3.73 -8.68 10.23
CA ASP A 78 4.20 -7.44 9.60
C ASP A 78 3.86 -7.47 8.10
N ILE A 79 3.22 -6.40 7.60
CA ILE A 79 2.72 -6.30 6.22
C ILE A 79 3.28 -5.04 5.57
N GLU A 80 3.82 -5.20 4.37
CA GLU A 80 4.20 -4.11 3.48
C GLU A 80 3.18 -4.03 2.35
N PHE A 81 2.72 -2.83 2.00
CA PHE A 81 1.80 -2.59 0.89
C PHE A 81 2.49 -1.82 -0.24
N LYS A 82 2.44 -2.37 -1.45
CA LYS A 82 2.94 -1.71 -2.65
C LYS A 82 1.81 -1.48 -3.63
N TYR A 83 1.57 -0.23 -3.97
CA TYR A 83 0.64 0.14 -5.03
C TYR A 83 1.37 0.49 -6.32
N GLU A 84 0.98 -0.14 -7.42
CA GLU A 84 1.41 0.24 -8.76
C GLU A 84 0.27 0.05 -9.77
N GLN A 85 0.14 1.00 -10.71
CA GLN A 85 -0.89 0.93 -11.73
C GLN A 85 -0.59 -0.20 -12.71
N ASP A 86 -1.60 -1.05 -12.97
CA ASP A 86 -1.53 -2.17 -13.91
C ASP A 86 -0.41 -3.18 -13.59
N ALA A 87 -0.07 -3.32 -12.30
CA ALA A 87 1.02 -4.17 -11.82
C ALA A 87 0.74 -5.66 -12.01
N LEU A 88 -0.49 -6.10 -11.69
CA LEU A 88 -0.89 -7.51 -11.71
C LEU A 88 -1.64 -7.87 -12.99
N PHE A 89 -2.43 -6.94 -13.53
CA PHE A 89 -3.20 -7.13 -14.75
C PHE A 89 -3.14 -5.91 -15.65
N THR A 90 -3.03 -6.14 -16.96
CA THR A 90 -3.04 -5.07 -17.97
C THR A 90 -4.38 -4.32 -18.01
N LYS A 91 -4.35 -3.00 -18.17
CA LYS A 91 -5.55 -2.15 -18.21
C LYS A 91 -6.63 -2.58 -19.21
N VAL A 92 -6.23 -2.92 -20.44
CA VAL A 92 -7.17 -3.10 -21.55
C VAL A 92 -7.75 -4.52 -21.60
N ARG A 93 -6.89 -5.53 -21.53
CA ARG A 93 -7.29 -6.94 -21.68
C ARG A 93 -7.37 -7.68 -20.36
N GLN A 94 -6.93 -7.06 -19.26
CA GLN A 94 -6.84 -7.69 -17.95
C GLN A 94 -6.04 -8.99 -17.96
N ASN A 95 -5.07 -9.09 -18.89
CA ASN A 95 -4.11 -10.19 -18.91
C ASN A 95 -3.17 -10.06 -17.71
N PRO A 96 -2.82 -11.18 -17.04
CA PRO A 96 -1.80 -11.23 -16.01
C PRO A 96 -0.47 -10.61 -16.45
N ARG A 97 0.26 -10.04 -15.49
CA ARG A 97 1.58 -9.44 -15.68
C ARG A 97 2.46 -9.73 -14.47
N ASP A 98 3.73 -9.97 -14.75
CA ASP A 98 4.80 -10.06 -13.75
C ASP A 98 5.13 -8.64 -13.23
N PRO A 99 4.88 -8.33 -11.95
CA PRO A 99 5.16 -7.02 -11.41
C PRO A 99 6.64 -6.88 -11.03
N ASN A 100 7.20 -5.68 -11.25
CA ASN A 100 8.58 -5.36 -10.90
C ASN A 100 8.56 -4.19 -9.90
N LEU A 101 8.31 -4.52 -8.64
CA LEU A 101 7.98 -3.52 -7.61
C LEU A 101 9.24 -3.00 -6.92
N ARG A 102 9.30 -1.69 -6.65
CA ARG A 102 10.30 -1.12 -5.75
C ARG A 102 9.94 -1.51 -4.31
N LEU A 103 10.72 -2.37 -3.67
CA LEU A 103 10.47 -2.83 -2.30
C LEU A 103 11.12 -1.90 -1.29
N ILE A 104 12.44 -1.71 -1.41
CA ILE A 104 13.23 -0.92 -0.47
C ILE A 104 14.05 0.11 -1.23
N ASN A 105 14.07 1.34 -0.71
CA ASN A 105 15.08 2.32 -1.07
C ASN A 105 16.28 2.16 -0.12
N ASN A 106 17.39 1.62 -0.63
CA ASN A 106 18.59 1.35 0.17
C ASN A 106 19.59 2.52 0.10
N LEU A 107 19.27 3.61 -0.64
CA LEU A 107 20.11 4.79 -0.85
C LEU A 107 21.54 4.49 -1.36
N GLY A 108 21.75 3.31 -1.96
CA GLY A 108 23.04 2.84 -2.44
C GLY A 108 23.99 2.36 -1.34
N GLU A 109 23.48 2.16 -0.12
CA GLU A 109 24.32 1.86 1.05
C GLU A 109 24.66 0.36 1.17
N ARG A 110 23.83 -0.54 0.63
CA ARG A 110 23.98 -2.00 0.81
C ARG A 110 23.43 -2.80 -0.37
N ASN A 111 24.17 -3.85 -0.77
CA ASN A 111 23.75 -4.82 -1.80
C ASN A 111 23.16 -6.11 -1.19
N GLU A 112 22.81 -6.08 0.09
CA GLU A 112 22.22 -7.18 0.83
C GLU A 112 21.08 -6.64 1.69
N ILE A 113 20.03 -7.44 1.87
CA ILE A 113 18.92 -7.17 2.79
C ILE A 113 18.93 -8.23 3.86
N ASP A 114 18.79 -7.81 5.11
CA ASP A 114 18.46 -8.71 6.21
C ASP A 114 16.98 -9.14 6.06
N PRO A 115 16.67 -10.44 5.92
CA PRO A 115 15.29 -10.92 5.86
C PRO A 115 14.42 -10.52 7.07
N ASP A 116 15.03 -10.19 8.21
CA ASP A 116 14.32 -9.71 9.39
C ASP A 116 13.88 -8.23 9.26
N GLU A 117 14.45 -7.48 8.31
CA GLU A 117 14.00 -6.13 7.94
C GLU A 117 12.78 -6.16 6.99
N LEU A 118 12.38 -7.34 6.50
CA LEU A 118 11.24 -7.49 5.60
C LEU A 118 9.99 -7.97 6.34
N ALA A 119 8.86 -7.35 6.00
CA ALA A 119 7.52 -7.82 6.31
C ALA A 119 7.31 -9.31 5.99
N ASP A 120 6.43 -9.98 6.72
CA ASP A 120 6.05 -11.38 6.48
C ASP A 120 5.38 -11.55 5.11
N PHE A 121 4.57 -10.56 4.73
CA PHE A 121 3.87 -10.50 3.46
C PHE A 121 3.97 -9.14 2.79
N PHE A 122 4.08 -9.15 1.47
CA PHE A 122 3.91 -7.99 0.62
C PHE A 122 2.54 -8.07 -0.06
N VAL A 123 1.72 -7.06 0.16
CA VAL A 123 0.43 -6.88 -0.50
C VAL A 123 0.64 -5.97 -1.70
N VAL A 124 0.36 -6.50 -2.90
CA VAL A 124 0.48 -5.78 -4.16
C VAL A 124 -0.89 -5.30 -4.59
N GLY A 125 -1.13 -3.99 -4.52
CA GLY A 125 -2.35 -3.36 -4.95
C GLY A 125 -2.23 -2.76 -6.36
N GLN A 126 -3.29 -2.89 -7.14
CA GLN A 126 -3.55 -2.05 -8.32
C GLN A 126 -4.99 -1.51 -8.25
N GLN A 127 -5.45 -0.81 -9.27
CA GLN A 127 -6.73 -0.09 -9.29
C GLN A 127 -7.95 -0.95 -8.93
N ASN A 128 -7.94 -2.22 -9.32
CA ASN A 128 -9.09 -3.12 -9.25
C ASN A 128 -8.69 -4.58 -8.96
N SER A 129 -7.51 -4.81 -8.41
CA SER A 129 -7.08 -6.12 -7.97
C SER A 129 -6.02 -5.99 -6.89
N MET A 130 -5.83 -7.08 -6.15
CA MET A 130 -4.80 -7.16 -5.13
C MET A 130 -4.26 -8.58 -5.02
N GLY A 131 -2.98 -8.71 -4.75
CA GLY A 131 -2.30 -9.99 -4.55
C GLY A 131 -1.38 -9.95 -3.35
N VAL A 132 -0.93 -11.12 -2.92
CA VAL A 132 -0.01 -11.32 -1.81
C VAL A 132 1.15 -12.19 -2.26
N ILE A 133 2.37 -11.78 -1.90
CA ILE A 133 3.55 -12.63 -1.96
C ILE A 133 4.16 -12.71 -0.55
N SER A 134 4.59 -13.90 -0.15
CA SER A 134 5.21 -14.09 1.16
C SER A 134 6.71 -13.87 1.10
N LYS A 135 7.30 -13.43 2.21
CA LYS A 135 8.76 -13.41 2.40
C LYS A 135 9.39 -14.78 2.09
N GLN A 136 8.72 -15.87 2.50
CA GLN A 136 9.19 -17.23 2.23
C GLN A 136 9.25 -17.55 0.73
N THR A 137 8.29 -17.06 -0.05
CA THR A 137 8.28 -17.18 -1.52
C THR A 137 9.49 -16.48 -2.12
N ILE A 138 9.75 -15.23 -1.70
CA ILE A 138 10.84 -14.38 -2.23
C ILE A 138 12.24 -15.01 -1.99
N PHE A 139 12.42 -15.73 -0.89
CA PHE A 139 13.69 -16.40 -0.56
C PHE A 139 13.73 -17.89 -0.95
N ASN A 140 12.70 -18.42 -1.63
CA ASN A 140 12.70 -19.81 -2.06
C ASN A 140 13.43 -19.97 -3.40
N SER A 141 14.62 -20.56 -3.37
CA SER A 141 15.45 -20.78 -4.56
C SER A 141 14.84 -21.69 -5.63
N ASN A 142 13.72 -22.36 -5.35
CA ASN A 142 13.01 -23.20 -6.32
C ASN A 142 11.92 -22.44 -7.08
N LEU A 143 11.64 -21.19 -6.69
CA LEU A 143 10.66 -20.33 -7.34
C LEU A 143 11.37 -19.23 -8.15
N PRO A 144 10.74 -18.73 -9.22
CA PRO A 144 11.35 -17.72 -10.06
C PRO A 144 11.36 -16.32 -9.40
N SER A 145 10.37 -16.01 -8.56
CA SER A 145 10.32 -14.72 -7.85
C SER A 145 11.47 -14.54 -6.87
N LYS A 146 12.11 -13.36 -6.91
CA LYS A 146 13.31 -13.06 -6.13
C LYS A 146 13.48 -11.55 -5.92
N LEU A 147 14.50 -11.19 -5.15
CA LEU A 147 14.99 -9.81 -5.05
C LEU A 147 16.04 -9.54 -6.13
N GLU A 148 15.95 -8.37 -6.75
CA GLU A 148 17.00 -7.82 -7.60
C GLU A 148 17.53 -6.51 -7.02
N PHE A 149 18.84 -6.40 -6.94
CA PHE A 149 19.52 -5.23 -6.39
C PHE A 149 19.98 -4.34 -7.54
N ASP A 150 19.39 -3.15 -7.64
CA ASP A 150 19.74 -2.13 -8.64
C ASP A 150 20.14 -0.83 -7.93
N ALA A 151 21.45 -0.64 -7.77
CA ALA A 151 22.06 0.54 -7.18
C ALA A 151 21.40 0.98 -5.86
N ASP A 152 20.53 1.99 -5.93
CA ASP A 152 19.86 2.63 -4.79
C ASP A 152 18.52 1.98 -4.39
N VAL A 153 18.11 0.92 -5.08
CA VAL A 153 16.83 0.26 -4.85
C VAL A 153 16.94 -1.26 -4.89
N VAL A 154 16.13 -1.90 -4.05
CA VAL A 154 15.86 -3.33 -4.16
C VAL A 154 14.48 -3.52 -4.77
N MET A 155 14.47 -4.19 -5.92
CA MET A 155 13.31 -4.56 -6.70
C MET A 155 12.83 -5.96 -6.29
N GLY A 156 11.53 -6.18 -6.30
CA GLY A 156 10.93 -7.50 -6.37
C GLY A 156 10.72 -7.87 -7.83
N ASP A 157 11.56 -8.75 -8.36
CA ASP A 157 11.36 -9.37 -9.69
C ASP A 157 10.42 -10.55 -9.50
N PHE A 158 9.11 -10.25 -9.48
CA PHE A 158 8.09 -11.20 -9.10
C PHE A 158 7.36 -11.73 -10.32
N TYR A 159 7.08 -13.02 -10.27
CA TYR A 159 6.31 -13.72 -11.28
C TYR A 159 4.86 -13.83 -10.82
N PHE A 160 3.92 -13.55 -11.72
CA PHE A 160 2.49 -13.54 -11.40
C PHE A 160 2.01 -14.87 -10.80
N GLU A 161 2.61 -15.99 -11.21
CA GLU A 161 2.28 -17.34 -10.71
C GLU A 161 2.64 -17.58 -9.25
N ASP A 162 3.61 -16.84 -8.71
CA ASP A 162 4.03 -16.91 -7.30
C ASP A 162 3.20 -15.98 -6.40
N ILE A 163 2.40 -15.09 -6.99
CA ILE A 163 1.54 -14.15 -6.29
C ILE A 163 0.15 -14.77 -6.09
N VAL A 164 -0.28 -14.87 -4.84
CA VAL A 164 -1.64 -15.29 -4.54
C VAL A 164 -2.59 -14.12 -4.69
N ILE A 165 -3.49 -14.21 -5.66
CA ILE A 165 -4.49 -13.17 -5.92
C ILE A 165 -5.60 -13.18 -4.86
N MET A 166 -5.75 -12.07 -4.12
CA MET A 166 -6.82 -11.86 -3.14
C MET A 166 -8.17 -11.55 -3.81
N PHE A 167 -8.11 -10.76 -4.88
CA PHE A 167 -9.25 -10.51 -5.76
C PHE A 167 -8.80 -10.01 -7.13
N ARG A 168 -9.60 -10.34 -8.13
CA ARG A 168 -9.45 -9.99 -9.54
C ARG A 168 -10.39 -8.85 -9.92
N PRO A 169 -10.16 -8.21 -11.08
CA PRO A 169 -11.12 -7.27 -11.65
C PRO A 169 -12.53 -7.85 -11.82
N SER A 170 -12.64 -9.16 -12.07
CA SER A 170 -13.92 -9.86 -12.21
C SER A 170 -14.69 -10.07 -10.90
N ASP A 171 -14.03 -9.86 -9.76
CA ASP A 171 -14.60 -10.17 -8.43
C ASP A 171 -15.29 -8.95 -7.81
N ILE A 172 -15.25 -7.80 -8.50
CA ILE A 172 -15.90 -6.55 -8.10
C ILE A 172 -16.98 -6.18 -9.12
N GLY A 173 -17.97 -5.41 -8.66
CA GLY A 173 -19.04 -4.90 -9.52
C GLY A 173 -18.60 -3.71 -10.37
N GLU A 174 -19.57 -3.07 -11.01
CA GLU A 174 -19.35 -1.80 -11.69
C GLU A 174 -18.84 -0.74 -10.70
N ILE A 175 -17.84 0.04 -11.13
CA ILE A 175 -17.24 1.06 -10.29
C ILE A 175 -17.91 2.39 -10.62
N GLU A 176 -18.80 2.81 -9.72
CA GLU A 176 -19.34 4.16 -9.72
C GLU A 176 -18.39 5.09 -8.95
N THR A 177 -17.70 5.96 -9.69
CA THR A 177 -16.79 6.94 -9.08
C THR A 177 -17.58 7.98 -8.30
N VAL A 178 -17.07 8.36 -7.14
CA VAL A 178 -17.59 9.47 -6.34
C VAL A 178 -16.79 10.72 -6.69
N ASP A 179 -17.48 11.84 -6.88
CA ASP A 179 -16.80 13.13 -7.08
C ASP A 179 -16.10 13.55 -5.78
N VAL A 180 -14.76 13.54 -5.82
CA VAL A 180 -13.91 13.89 -4.69
C VAL A 180 -12.80 14.83 -5.17
N ASP A 181 -12.84 16.07 -4.69
CA ASP A 181 -11.76 17.04 -4.84
C ASP A 181 -10.81 16.95 -3.64
N TYR A 182 -9.84 16.03 -3.73
CA TYR A 182 -8.83 15.85 -2.68
C TYR A 182 -8.01 17.13 -2.47
N LYS A 183 -7.67 17.83 -3.56
CA LYS A 183 -6.81 19.02 -3.50
C LYS A 183 -7.47 20.15 -2.74
N LYS A 184 -8.76 20.39 -2.99
CA LYS A 184 -9.55 21.35 -2.23
C LYS A 184 -9.62 20.96 -0.75
N ARG A 185 -9.96 19.70 -0.43
CA ARG A 185 -10.02 19.23 0.97
C ARG A 185 -8.69 19.38 1.70
N LYS A 186 -7.58 19.05 1.02
CA LYS A 186 -6.23 19.20 1.56
C LYS A 186 -5.90 20.67 1.83
N MET A 187 -6.23 21.57 0.90
CA MET A 187 -6.01 23.00 1.06
C MET A 187 -6.84 23.56 2.23
N GLU A 188 -8.11 23.17 2.35
CA GLU A 188 -8.99 23.57 3.45
C GLU A 188 -8.40 23.14 4.81
N MET A 189 -8.02 21.86 4.95
CA MET A 189 -7.37 21.35 6.16
C MET A 189 -6.06 22.09 6.50
N GLN A 190 -5.25 22.42 5.49
CA GLN A 190 -4.01 23.18 5.69
C GLN A 190 -4.29 24.60 6.18
N MET A 191 -5.31 25.27 5.62
CA MET A 191 -5.72 26.60 6.05
C MET A 191 -6.27 26.60 7.47
N GLU A 192 -7.11 25.62 7.82
CA GLU A 192 -7.60 25.45 9.20
C GLU A 192 -6.45 25.32 10.21
N LEU A 193 -5.44 24.52 9.90
CA LEU A 193 -4.24 24.39 10.74
C LEU A 193 -3.49 25.73 10.86
N ILE A 194 -3.26 26.44 9.75
CA ILE A 194 -2.57 27.74 9.73
C ILE A 194 -3.31 28.76 10.60
N GLU A 195 -4.63 28.84 10.45
CA GLU A 195 -5.48 29.77 11.20
C GLU A 195 -5.55 29.39 12.68
N SER A 196 -5.55 28.10 13.03
CA SER A 196 -5.55 27.66 14.43
C SER A 196 -4.32 28.13 15.24
N ILE A 197 -3.22 28.45 14.55
CA ILE A 197 -1.95 28.90 15.16
C ILE A 197 -1.87 30.43 15.21
N SER A 198 -2.92 31.16 14.79
CA SER A 198 -2.92 32.62 14.80
C SER A 198 -3.06 33.23 16.21
N VAL A 199 -1.89 33.54 16.80
CA VAL A 199 -1.54 34.47 17.90
C VAL A 199 -2.61 34.73 18.98
N SER A 200 -2.71 33.83 19.95
CA SER A 200 -3.25 34.10 21.30
C SER A 200 -2.27 34.90 22.18
N GLY A 201 -1.72 36.01 21.66
CA GLY A 201 -0.60 36.72 22.32
C GLY A 201 -0.41 38.20 21.99
N ALA A 202 -1.35 38.87 21.30
CA ALA A 202 -1.22 40.30 20.98
C ALA A 202 -2.21 41.23 21.71
N GLU A 203 -2.96 40.73 22.70
CA GLU A 203 -3.87 41.56 23.52
C GLU A 203 -3.62 41.38 25.02
N GLN A 204 -2.44 41.76 25.49
CA GLN A 204 -2.22 42.07 26.91
C GLN A 204 -1.02 43.00 27.11
N GLN A 205 -1.03 44.15 26.42
CA GLN A 205 -0.19 45.29 26.78
C GLN A 205 -0.70 46.60 26.17
N LYS A 206 -1.99 46.87 26.33
CA LYS A 206 -2.54 48.24 26.34
C LYS A 206 -3.73 48.24 27.28
N LEU A 207 -3.45 48.45 28.56
CA LEU A 207 -4.37 49.07 29.51
C LEU A 207 -3.52 49.53 30.69
N ASP A 208 -3.35 50.86 30.69
CA ASP A 208 -2.98 51.82 31.74
C ASP A 208 -1.63 51.75 32.44
#